data_AF-A0A7Y4YVC7-F1
#
_entry.id   AF-A0A7Y4YVC7-F1
#
_cell.length_a   1.000
_cell.length_b   1.000
_cell.length_c   1.000
_cell.angle_alpha   90.00
_cell.angle_beta   90.00
_cell.angle_gamma   90.00
#
_symmetry.space_group_name_H-M   'P 1'
#
loop_
_entity.id
_entity.type
_entity.pdbx_description
1 polymer ?
#
loop_
_entity_poly.entity_id
_entity_poly.type
_entity_poly.pdbx_seq_one_letter_code
_entity_poly.pdbx_strand_id
1 'polypeptide(L)'
;MQNESWHLEDFVDSLVVELDKTRETLAVKALNKPLSYTVRDLSLDLNIFPAYDGDQISFTTAQAGQEGASKVTIQLGTITDQQVRATSKAPVGKDEVKIDTIDVDKETKKKLRKIGVTSADDLKTIERKNVAIDQAGDSGIDYSSLANKIEKSRRARQPPVVKSASLIADAEAQPCLVIKGEKLAVNSKFPPVALIDGLLADVTASSPGELRIRVDDPAGFATATELVMMVDPYAVMRVNLQQGAAP
;
A
#
# COMPACT_ATOMS: atom_id res chain seq x y z
N MET A 1 10.35 8.28 -38.35
CA MET A 1 9.55 8.26 -37.10
C MET A 1 8.53 9.38 -37.23
N GLN A 2 7.23 9.04 -37.29
CA GLN A 2 6.16 10.05 -37.29
C GLN A 2 5.92 10.48 -35.85
N ASN A 3 5.74 11.79 -35.62
CA ASN A 3 5.33 12.28 -34.31
C ASN A 3 3.86 11.95 -34.12
N GLU A 4 3.53 11.30 -33.01
CA GLU A 4 2.15 10.99 -32.65
C GLU A 4 1.44 12.23 -32.15
N SER A 5 0.13 12.27 -32.38
CA SER A 5 -0.73 13.33 -31.86
C SER A 5 -0.99 13.10 -30.36
N TRP A 6 -1.00 14.17 -29.58
CA TRP A 6 -1.17 14.13 -28.12
C TRP A 6 -2.13 15.22 -27.64
N HIS A 7 -2.75 15.01 -26.48
CA HIS A 7 -3.64 15.97 -25.85
C HIS A 7 -2.89 16.80 -24.79
N LEU A 8 -3.21 18.09 -24.72
CA LEU A 8 -2.59 18.98 -23.72
C LEU A 8 -2.86 18.53 -22.29
N GLU A 9 -4.05 17.98 -22.03
CA GLU A 9 -4.42 17.42 -20.73
C GLU A 9 -3.44 16.31 -20.29
N ASP A 10 -3.13 15.35 -21.16
CA ASP A 10 -2.19 14.28 -20.85
C ASP A 10 -0.78 14.80 -20.55
N PHE A 11 -0.36 15.84 -21.26
CA PHE A 11 0.92 16.51 -21.01
C PHE A 11 0.93 17.21 -19.65
N VAL A 12 -0.12 17.99 -19.34
CA VAL A 12 -0.25 18.72 -18.07
C VAL A 12 -0.35 17.74 -16.90
N ASP A 13 -1.16 16.69 -17.01
CA ASP A 13 -1.28 15.63 -16.00
C ASP A 13 0.07 14.96 -15.72
N SER A 14 0.79 14.60 -16.78
CA SER A 14 2.11 13.96 -16.67
C SER A 14 3.12 14.90 -16.01
N LEU A 15 3.07 16.19 -16.36
CA LEU A 15 3.91 17.23 -15.77
C LEU A 15 3.61 17.42 -14.28
N VAL A 16 2.33 17.48 -13.89
CA VAL A 16 1.91 17.56 -12.49
C VAL A 16 2.43 16.37 -11.68
N VAL A 17 2.28 15.15 -12.21
CA VAL A 17 2.80 13.94 -11.56
C VAL A 17 4.32 14.00 -11.36
N GLU A 18 5.09 14.46 -12.35
CA GLU A 18 6.55 14.54 -12.22
C GLU A 18 6.98 15.68 -11.29
N LEU A 19 6.24 16.79 -11.26
CA LEU A 19 6.46 17.88 -10.30
C LEU A 19 6.20 17.43 -8.87
N ASP A 20 5.11 16.71 -8.61
CA ASP A 20 4.78 16.15 -7.29
C ASP A 20 5.86 15.17 -6.83
N LYS A 21 6.30 14.27 -7.70
CA LYS A 21 7.40 13.34 -7.40
C LYS A 21 8.73 14.05 -7.13
N THR A 22 9.01 15.12 -7.88
CA THR A 22 10.19 15.97 -7.65
C THR A 22 10.11 16.62 -6.28
N ARG A 23 8.95 17.18 -5.94
CA ARG A 23 8.64 17.80 -4.66
C ARG A 23 8.78 16.82 -3.48
N GLU A 24 8.24 15.61 -3.59
CA GLU A 24 8.40 14.55 -2.58
C GLU A 24 9.87 14.18 -2.37
N THR A 25 10.63 14.05 -3.46
CA THR A 25 12.07 13.76 -3.41
C THR A 25 12.84 14.88 -2.71
N LEU A 26 12.49 16.13 -3.00
CA LEU A 26 13.08 17.31 -2.34
C LEU A 26 12.74 17.35 -0.86
N ALA A 27 11.50 17.01 -0.46
CA ALA A 27 11.11 16.94 0.94
C ALA A 27 11.98 15.94 1.74
N VAL A 28 12.28 14.77 1.18
CA VAL A 28 13.17 13.79 1.81
C VAL A 28 14.61 14.31 1.91
N LYS A 29 15.10 15.01 0.89
CA LYS A 29 16.44 15.62 0.90
C LYS A 29 16.54 16.74 1.94
N ALA A 30 15.48 17.55 2.09
CA ALA A 30 15.40 18.66 3.04
C ALA A 30 15.53 18.24 4.52
N LEU A 31 15.17 16.98 4.83
CA LEU A 31 15.36 16.41 6.17
C LEU A 31 16.84 16.17 6.50
N ASN A 32 17.67 15.91 5.49
CA ASN A 32 19.06 15.52 5.67
C ASN A 32 20.04 16.68 5.40
N LYS A 33 19.66 17.65 4.56
CA LYS A 33 20.47 18.85 4.25
C LYS A 33 19.55 20.04 3.90
N PRO A 34 19.94 21.29 4.23
CA PRO A 34 19.24 22.48 3.73
C PRO A 34 19.21 22.47 2.20
N LEU A 35 18.03 22.70 1.59
CA LEU A 35 17.90 22.78 0.15
C LEU A 35 18.48 24.10 -0.35
N SER A 36 19.52 24.04 -1.19
CA SER A 36 20.13 25.22 -1.82
C SER A 36 19.51 25.59 -3.18
N TYR A 37 18.52 24.83 -3.65
CA TYR A 37 17.94 24.97 -4.98
C TYR A 37 16.45 25.34 -4.87
N THR A 38 16.07 26.43 -5.55
CA THR A 38 14.69 26.82 -5.82
C THR A 38 14.38 26.41 -7.25
N VAL A 39 13.23 25.78 -7.53
CA VAL A 39 12.77 25.62 -8.92
C VAL A 39 12.34 27.00 -9.38
N ARG A 40 13.23 27.69 -10.08
CA ARG A 40 13.06 29.05 -10.57
C ARG A 40 12.49 28.97 -11.98
N ASP A 41 11.25 29.40 -12.13
CA ASP A 41 10.53 29.67 -13.39
C ASP A 41 10.90 28.74 -14.56
N LEU A 42 10.16 27.64 -14.72
CA LEU A 42 10.32 26.76 -15.88
C LEU A 42 9.45 27.27 -17.03
N SER A 43 10.10 27.70 -18.11
CA SER A 43 9.44 28.05 -19.37
C SER A 43 9.72 26.96 -20.39
N LEU A 44 8.68 26.35 -20.93
CA LEU A 44 8.77 25.38 -22.01
C LEU A 44 8.15 25.99 -23.28
N ASP A 45 8.97 26.09 -24.32
CA ASP A 45 8.54 26.52 -25.65
C ASP A 45 8.41 25.30 -26.56
N LEU A 46 7.21 25.06 -27.07
CA LEU A 46 6.90 23.97 -27.99
C LEU A 46 6.46 24.53 -29.34
N ASN A 47 6.99 23.96 -30.43
CA ASN A 47 6.51 24.21 -31.78
C ASN A 47 5.58 23.07 -32.17
N ILE A 48 4.28 23.37 -32.34
CA ILE A 48 3.23 22.36 -32.49
C ILE A 48 2.21 22.74 -33.56
N PHE A 49 1.58 21.74 -34.15
CA PHE A 49 0.42 21.88 -35.03
C PHE A 49 -0.84 21.49 -34.25
N PRO A 50 -1.68 22.45 -33.86
CA PRO A 50 -2.97 22.14 -33.25
C PRO A 50 -3.95 21.63 -34.31
N ALA A 51 -4.72 20.61 -33.96
CA ALA A 51 -5.87 20.14 -34.71
C ALA A 51 -7.10 20.14 -33.79
N TYR A 52 -8.24 20.57 -34.30
CA TYR A 52 -9.52 20.52 -33.61
C TYR A 52 -10.49 19.72 -34.45
N ASP A 53 -11.03 18.64 -33.88
CA ASP A 53 -11.93 17.71 -34.58
C ASP A 53 -13.42 18.01 -34.35
N GLY A 54 -13.73 19.09 -33.62
CA GLY A 54 -15.09 19.48 -33.25
C GLY A 54 -15.46 19.11 -31.81
N ASP A 55 -14.64 18.32 -31.12
CA ASP A 55 -14.81 17.98 -29.71
C ASP A 55 -13.52 18.26 -28.92
N GLN A 56 -12.39 17.74 -29.41
CA GLN A 56 -11.11 17.81 -28.71
C GLN A 56 -10.03 18.51 -29.52
N ILE A 57 -9.11 19.14 -28.79
CA ILE A 57 -7.88 19.70 -29.36
C ILE A 57 -6.76 18.70 -29.18
N SER A 58 -6.07 18.38 -30.28
CA SER A 58 -4.88 17.56 -30.30
C SER A 58 -3.71 18.34 -30.88
N PHE A 59 -2.49 17.95 -30.50
CA PHE A 59 -1.27 18.63 -30.87
C PHE A 59 -0.31 17.64 -31.48
N THR A 60 0.39 18.06 -32.53
CA THR A 60 1.49 17.30 -33.11
C THR A 60 2.76 18.13 -33.05
N THR A 61 3.81 17.60 -32.44
CA THR A 61 5.10 18.29 -32.35
C THR A 61 5.72 18.46 -33.73
N ALA A 62 6.21 19.67 -34.04
CA ALA A 62 6.86 19.94 -35.31
C ALA A 62 8.19 19.21 -35.44
N GLN A 63 8.50 18.74 -36.65
CA GLN A 63 9.82 18.19 -36.98
C GLN A 63 10.82 19.31 -37.28
N ALA A 64 12.11 18.98 -37.23
CA ALA A 64 13.17 19.93 -37.55
C ALA A 64 13.00 20.47 -38.98
N GLY A 65 12.96 21.81 -39.11
CA GLY A 65 12.77 22.48 -40.40
C GLY A 65 11.33 22.48 -40.94
N GLN A 66 10.35 21.98 -40.18
CA GLN A 66 8.96 22.00 -40.59
C GLN A 66 8.35 23.39 -40.39
N GLU A 67 7.87 24.00 -41.49
CA GLU A 67 7.27 25.34 -41.48
C GLU A 67 5.78 25.33 -41.12
N GLY A 68 5.27 26.45 -40.62
CA GLY A 68 3.84 26.63 -40.29
C GLY A 68 3.42 26.15 -38.89
N ALA A 69 4.36 25.69 -38.06
CA ALA A 69 4.07 25.32 -36.67
C ALA A 69 3.75 26.55 -35.82
N SER A 70 2.79 26.41 -34.91
CA SER A 70 2.49 27.42 -33.89
C SER A 70 3.43 27.27 -32.70
N LYS A 71 3.89 28.40 -32.15
CA LYS A 71 4.68 28.41 -30.92
C LYS A 71 3.75 28.51 -29.71
N VAL A 72 3.84 27.54 -28.81
CA VAL A 72 3.15 27.56 -27.51
C VAL A 72 4.20 27.66 -26.40
N THR A 73 4.03 28.66 -25.53
CA THR A 73 4.89 28.89 -24.37
C THR A 73 4.12 28.56 -23.11
N ILE A 74 4.61 27.62 -22.33
CA ILE A 74 4.06 27.23 -21.03
C ILE A 74 5.00 27.75 -19.95
N GLN A 75 4.48 28.61 -19.06
CA GLN A 75 5.23 29.16 -17.93
C GLN A 75 4.70 28.59 -16.62
N LEU A 76 5.58 27.96 -15.85
CA LEU A 76 5.28 27.48 -14.50
C LEU A 76 5.89 28.42 -13.48
N GLY A 77 5.08 28.87 -12.52
CA GLY A 77 5.54 29.76 -11.45
C GLY A 77 6.57 29.11 -10.52
N THR A 78 7.37 29.94 -9.86
CA THR A 78 8.41 29.51 -8.92
C THR A 78 7.84 28.68 -7.74
N ILE A 79 8.51 27.57 -7.42
CA ILE A 79 8.23 26.75 -6.23
C ILE A 79 9.38 26.95 -5.23
N THR A 80 9.07 27.53 -4.06
CA THR A 80 10.02 27.81 -2.97
C THR A 80 10.11 26.68 -1.94
N ASP A 81 11.23 26.56 -1.21
CA ASP A 81 11.37 25.56 -0.12
C ASP A 81 10.27 25.71 0.95
N GLN A 82 9.88 26.96 1.25
CA GLN A 82 8.79 27.23 2.19
C GLN A 82 7.44 26.67 1.69
N GLN A 83 7.13 26.85 0.39
CA GLN A 83 5.94 26.26 -0.21
C GLN A 83 6.03 24.73 -0.29
N VAL A 84 7.21 24.18 -0.58
CA VAL A 84 7.44 22.72 -0.55
C VAL A 84 7.14 22.18 0.85
N ARG A 85 7.74 22.74 1.90
CA ARG A 85 7.49 22.28 3.28
C ARG A 85 6.03 22.47 3.72
N ALA A 86 5.39 23.55 3.31
CA ALA A 86 4.02 23.88 3.74
C ALA A 86 2.95 23.01 3.08
N THR A 87 3.15 22.56 1.84
CA THR A 87 2.12 21.81 1.09
C THR A 87 2.52 20.37 0.73
N SER A 88 3.71 19.90 1.15
CA SER A 88 4.16 18.52 0.90
C SER A 88 3.53 17.60 1.92
N LYS A 89 3.09 16.43 1.47
CA LYS A 89 2.78 15.34 2.39
C LYS A 89 4.05 14.91 3.13
N ALA A 90 3.87 14.42 4.35
CA ALA A 90 4.95 13.77 5.07
C ALA A 90 5.45 12.57 4.23
N PRO A 91 6.76 12.32 4.17
CA PRO A 91 7.28 11.16 3.47
C PRO A 91 6.66 9.87 4.00
N VAL A 92 6.34 8.97 3.07
CA VAL A 92 5.81 7.62 3.33
C VAL A 92 6.69 6.89 4.36
N GLY A 93 6.09 6.43 5.46
CA GLY A 93 6.81 5.80 6.57
C GLY A 93 7.45 4.45 6.17
N LYS A 94 8.46 3.99 6.92
CA LYS A 94 9.15 2.71 6.63
C LYS A 94 8.21 1.49 6.62
N ASP A 95 7.15 1.52 7.43
CA ASP A 95 6.18 0.43 7.57
C ASP A 95 5.02 0.53 6.56
N GLU A 96 5.00 1.58 5.74
CA GLU A 96 3.89 1.88 4.86
C GLU A 96 4.02 1.15 3.51
N VAL A 97 2.89 0.66 3.01
CA VAL A 97 2.85 -0.10 1.75
C VAL A 97 2.68 0.87 0.58
N LYS A 98 3.71 0.96 -0.26
CA LYS A 98 3.68 1.76 -1.49
C LYS A 98 2.77 1.14 -2.54
N ILE A 99 2.04 1.97 -3.28
CA ILE A 99 1.12 1.50 -4.33
C ILE A 99 1.81 0.66 -5.42
N ASP A 100 3.08 0.97 -5.70
CA ASP A 100 3.89 0.26 -6.69
C ASP A 100 4.13 -1.21 -6.34
N THR A 101 4.15 -1.52 -5.04
CA THR A 101 4.40 -2.87 -4.52
C THR A 101 3.14 -3.72 -4.40
N ILE A 102 1.97 -3.14 -4.65
CA ILE A 102 0.69 -3.84 -4.59
C ILE A 102 0.42 -4.47 -5.97
N ASP A 103 -0.13 -5.68 -5.97
CA ASP A 103 -0.47 -6.43 -7.18
C ASP A 103 -1.72 -5.87 -7.86
N VAL A 104 -1.54 -4.76 -8.57
CA VAL A 104 -2.57 -4.01 -9.29
C VAL A 104 -2.06 -3.77 -10.71
N ASP A 105 -2.97 -3.76 -11.69
CA ASP A 105 -2.64 -3.47 -13.07
C ASP A 105 -2.02 -2.06 -13.23
N LYS A 106 -1.28 -1.86 -14.33
CA LYS A 106 -0.53 -0.63 -14.57
C LYS A 106 -1.44 0.58 -14.77
N GLU A 107 -2.62 0.40 -15.35
CA GLU A 107 -3.55 1.50 -15.60
C GLU A 107 -4.13 2.03 -14.31
N THR A 108 -4.61 1.14 -13.43
CA THR A 108 -5.11 1.53 -12.11
C THR A 108 -4.01 2.20 -11.28
N LYS A 109 -2.76 1.72 -11.33
CA LYS A 109 -1.63 2.42 -10.69
C LYS A 109 -1.41 3.83 -11.26
N LYS A 110 -1.52 4.02 -12.57
CA LYS A 110 -1.42 5.33 -13.22
C LYS A 110 -2.55 6.26 -12.76
N LYS A 111 -3.80 5.75 -12.73
CA LYS A 111 -4.98 6.50 -12.25
C LYS A 111 -4.84 6.92 -10.78
N LEU A 112 -4.43 6.00 -9.91
CA LEU A 112 -4.19 6.29 -8.49
C LEU A 112 -3.12 7.37 -8.27
N ARG A 113 -2.04 7.34 -9.06
CA ARG A 113 -1.02 8.40 -9.01
C ARG A 113 -1.55 9.75 -9.47
N LYS A 114 -2.39 9.80 -10.52
CA LYS A 114 -3.01 11.05 -11.00
C LYS A 114 -3.83 11.74 -9.90
N ILE A 115 -4.49 10.97 -9.04
CA ILE A 115 -5.27 11.51 -7.91
C ILE A 115 -4.45 11.68 -6.61
N GLY A 116 -3.12 11.55 -6.67
CA GLY A 116 -2.23 11.78 -5.53
C GLY A 116 -2.19 10.66 -4.49
N VAL A 117 -2.54 9.42 -4.87
CA VAL A 117 -2.42 8.22 -4.02
C VAL A 117 -1.11 7.52 -4.31
N THR A 118 -0.19 7.54 -3.34
CA THR A 118 1.12 6.88 -3.46
C THR A 118 1.29 5.72 -2.48
N SER A 119 0.41 5.62 -1.48
CA SER A 119 0.43 4.57 -0.46
C SER A 119 -0.94 3.95 -0.16
N ALA A 120 -0.91 2.84 0.60
CA ALA A 120 -2.10 2.21 1.15
C ALA A 120 -2.88 3.11 2.13
N ASP A 121 -2.18 3.96 2.90
CA ASP A 121 -2.84 4.81 3.90
C ASP A 121 -3.47 6.05 3.25
N ASP A 122 -2.93 6.53 2.12
CA ASP A 122 -3.60 7.51 1.25
C ASP A 122 -4.97 6.99 0.80
N LEU A 123 -5.03 5.73 0.34
CA LEU A 123 -6.27 5.11 -0.12
C LEU A 123 -7.30 5.02 1.02
N LYS A 124 -6.88 4.61 2.22
CA LYS A 124 -7.75 4.59 3.42
C LYS A 124 -8.24 5.98 3.80
N THR A 125 -7.39 7.00 3.63
CA THR A 125 -7.76 8.40 3.93
C THR A 125 -8.81 8.90 2.97
N ILE A 126 -8.69 8.55 1.69
CA ILE A 126 -9.67 8.86 0.65
C ILE A 126 -11.01 8.16 0.92
N GLU A 127 -10.98 6.85 1.20
CA GLU A 127 -12.17 6.06 1.54
C GLU A 127 -12.89 6.66 2.77
N ARG A 128 -12.15 7.00 3.83
CA ARG A 128 -12.69 7.62 5.04
C ARG A 128 -13.28 9.00 4.82
N LYS A 129 -12.70 9.78 3.91
CA LYS A 129 -13.22 11.10 3.56
C LYS A 129 -14.48 11.02 2.70
N ASN A 130 -14.91 9.81 2.32
CA ASN A 130 -16.08 9.54 1.49
C ASN A 130 -16.13 10.47 0.28
N VAL A 131 -14.95 10.77 -0.28
CA VAL A 131 -14.83 11.56 -1.48
C VAL A 131 -15.49 10.73 -2.57
N ALA A 132 -16.53 11.26 -3.20
CA ALA A 132 -17.17 10.63 -4.34
C ALA A 132 -16.20 10.66 -5.52
N ILE A 133 -15.18 9.80 -5.49
CA ILE A 133 -14.27 9.61 -6.61
C ILE A 133 -15.05 9.07 -7.79
N ASP A 134 -16.13 8.34 -7.54
CA ASP A 134 -17.12 7.89 -8.50
C ASP A 134 -17.71 9.04 -9.34
N GLN A 135 -17.68 10.28 -8.83
CA GLN A 135 -18.17 11.49 -9.52
C GLN A 135 -17.05 12.34 -10.15
N ALA A 136 -15.79 12.15 -9.74
CA ALA A 136 -14.64 12.93 -10.20
C ALA A 136 -13.62 12.11 -11.02
N GLY A 137 -13.79 10.79 -11.10
CA GLY A 137 -12.85 9.85 -11.68
C GLY A 137 -13.54 8.59 -12.15
N ASP A 138 -13.48 8.41 -13.47
CA ASP A 138 -13.71 7.21 -14.27
C ASP A 138 -13.99 5.91 -13.45
N SER A 139 -15.26 5.48 -13.52
CA SER A 139 -15.99 4.42 -12.78
C SER A 139 -15.41 2.99 -12.65
N GLY A 140 -14.10 2.79 -12.86
CA GLY A 140 -13.48 1.47 -12.99
C GLY A 140 -12.68 0.96 -11.79
N ILE A 141 -12.51 1.73 -10.70
CA ILE A 141 -11.64 1.33 -9.60
C ILE A 141 -12.43 0.55 -8.53
N ASP A 142 -12.24 -0.77 -8.46
CA ASP A 142 -12.78 -1.61 -7.38
C ASP A 142 -11.94 -1.46 -6.09
N TYR A 143 -12.37 -0.52 -5.26
CA TYR A 143 -11.75 -0.22 -3.97
C TYR A 143 -11.73 -1.41 -3.00
N SER A 144 -12.74 -2.29 -3.05
CA SER A 144 -12.82 -3.43 -2.13
C SER A 144 -11.75 -4.47 -2.44
N SER A 145 -11.53 -4.76 -3.71
CA SER A 145 -10.44 -5.63 -4.19
C SER A 145 -9.06 -5.02 -3.89
N LEU A 146 -8.92 -3.70 -4.08
CA LEU A 146 -7.69 -2.96 -3.73
C LEU A 146 -7.40 -3.02 -2.23
N ALA A 147 -8.40 -2.81 -1.37
CA ALA A 147 -8.25 -2.90 0.08
C ALA A 147 -7.79 -4.30 0.52
N ASN A 148 -8.37 -5.36 -0.05
CA ASN A 148 -7.94 -6.73 0.22
C ASN A 148 -6.49 -6.99 -0.22
N LYS A 149 -6.08 -6.50 -1.40
CA LYS A 149 -4.70 -6.61 -1.90
C LYS A 149 -3.70 -5.82 -1.04
N ILE A 150 -4.11 -4.65 -0.55
CA ILE A 150 -3.35 -3.84 0.39
C ILE A 150 -3.10 -4.59 1.70
N GLU A 151 -4.16 -5.10 2.32
CA GLU A 151 -4.07 -5.80 3.61
C GLU A 151 -3.25 -7.08 3.48
N LYS A 152 -3.43 -7.84 2.39
CA LYS A 152 -2.60 -9.00 2.08
C LYS A 152 -1.11 -8.64 1.95
N SER A 153 -0.78 -7.56 1.24
CA SER A 153 0.62 -7.10 1.06
C SER A 153 1.23 -6.62 2.38
N ARG A 154 0.47 -5.86 3.18
CA ARG A 154 0.86 -5.44 4.53
C ARG A 154 1.15 -6.64 5.41
N ARG A 155 0.27 -7.63 5.40
CA ARG A 155 0.44 -8.85 6.18
C ARG A 155 1.65 -9.67 5.75
N ALA A 156 1.94 -9.76 4.46
CA ALA A 156 3.14 -10.44 3.96
C ALA A 156 4.46 -9.82 4.49
N ARG A 157 4.51 -8.50 4.71
CA ARG A 157 5.67 -7.82 5.31
C ARG A 157 5.77 -7.98 6.82
N GLN A 158 4.66 -8.29 7.45
CA GLN A 158 4.56 -8.46 8.89
C GLN A 158 3.97 -9.84 9.19
N PRO A 159 4.64 -10.95 8.83
CA PRO A 159 4.10 -12.29 9.06
C PRO A 159 3.99 -12.60 10.56
N PRO A 160 3.08 -13.50 10.97
CA PRO A 160 3.04 -13.97 12.34
C PRO A 160 4.26 -14.84 12.61
N VAL A 161 4.81 -14.72 13.82
CA VAL A 161 5.98 -15.49 14.25
C VAL A 161 5.65 -16.20 15.54
N VAL A 162 5.76 -17.52 15.56
CA VAL A 162 5.68 -18.31 16.80
C VAL A 162 7.08 -18.44 17.38
N LYS A 163 7.24 -18.06 18.66
CA LYS A 163 8.49 -18.18 19.40
C LYS A 163 8.52 -19.43 20.28
N SER A 164 7.40 -19.75 20.90
CA SER A 164 7.28 -20.93 21.76
C SER A 164 5.84 -21.42 21.83
N ALA A 165 5.69 -22.72 22.07
CA ALA A 165 4.44 -23.35 22.41
C ALA A 165 4.63 -24.10 23.72
N SER A 166 3.69 -23.97 24.65
CA SER A 166 3.79 -24.62 25.97
C SER A 166 2.41 -25.05 26.44
N LEU A 167 2.31 -26.27 26.95
CA LEU A 167 1.11 -26.75 27.61
C LEU A 167 1.16 -26.32 29.08
N ILE A 168 0.18 -25.54 29.52
CA ILE A 168 0.03 -25.11 30.91
C ILE A 168 -1.38 -25.44 31.41
N ALA A 169 -1.59 -25.44 32.72
CA ALA A 169 -2.93 -25.39 33.28
C ALA A 169 -3.41 -23.93 33.32
N ASP A 170 -4.65 -23.69 32.92
CA ASP A 170 -5.29 -22.39 33.04
C ASP A 170 -5.77 -22.10 34.48
N ALA A 171 -6.46 -20.98 34.68
CA ALA A 171 -6.96 -20.58 36.00
C ALA A 171 -7.98 -21.55 36.61
N GLU A 172 -8.62 -22.39 35.79
CA GLU A 172 -9.60 -23.41 36.18
C GLU A 172 -8.97 -24.82 36.25
N ALA A 173 -7.63 -24.90 36.18
CA ALA A 173 -6.86 -26.14 36.10
C ALA A 173 -7.14 -26.98 34.84
N GLN A 174 -7.70 -26.38 33.79
CA GLN A 174 -7.87 -27.05 32.49
C GLN A 174 -6.57 -26.95 31.67
N PRO A 175 -6.19 -28.01 30.94
CA PRO A 175 -5.01 -27.99 30.09
C PRO A 175 -5.23 -27.01 28.91
N CYS A 176 -4.27 -26.12 28.72
CA CYS A 176 -4.32 -25.04 27.76
C CYS A 176 -2.97 -24.92 27.04
N LEU A 177 -3.01 -24.94 25.72
CA LEU A 177 -1.85 -24.70 24.88
C LEU A 177 -1.66 -23.20 24.71
N VAL A 178 -0.52 -22.70 25.18
CA VAL A 178 -0.14 -21.29 25.07
C VAL A 178 0.91 -21.13 23.98
N ILE A 179 0.54 -20.41 22.94
CA ILE A 179 1.40 -20.04 21.83
C ILE A 179 1.86 -18.61 22.05
N LYS A 180 3.16 -18.41 22.27
CA LYS A 180 3.77 -17.08 22.38
C LYS A 180 4.50 -16.73 21.10
N GLY A 181 4.42 -15.46 20.73
CA GLY A 181 4.95 -15.01 19.45
C GLY A 181 4.84 -13.51 19.23
N GLU A 182 4.85 -13.14 17.97
CA GLU A 182 4.63 -11.77 17.51
C GLU A 182 3.64 -11.77 16.36
N LYS A 183 2.81 -10.73 16.31
CA LYS A 183 1.82 -10.52 15.23
C LYS A 183 0.86 -11.70 15.06
N LEU A 184 0.51 -12.37 16.17
CA LEU A 184 -0.36 -13.55 16.20
C LEU A 184 -1.86 -13.24 16.16
N ALA A 185 -2.30 -12.02 16.45
CA ALA A 185 -3.70 -11.61 16.33
C ALA A 185 -3.75 -10.10 16.10
N VAL A 186 -3.26 -9.65 14.93
CA VAL A 186 -3.16 -8.23 14.59
C VAL A 186 -4.54 -7.62 14.32
N ASN A 187 -5.48 -8.42 13.81
CA ASN A 187 -6.86 -8.00 13.58
C ASN A 187 -7.76 -8.44 14.76
N SER A 188 -8.08 -7.51 15.66
CA SER A 188 -8.94 -7.78 16.82
C SER A 188 -10.39 -8.13 16.47
N LYS A 189 -10.84 -7.86 15.25
CA LYS A 189 -12.20 -8.20 14.78
C LYS A 189 -12.29 -9.60 14.18
N PHE A 190 -11.16 -10.25 13.93
CA PHE A 190 -11.12 -11.60 13.40
C PHE A 190 -10.98 -12.59 14.56
N PRO A 191 -11.97 -13.45 14.82
CA PRO A 191 -11.82 -14.52 15.79
C PRO A 191 -10.87 -15.58 15.22
N PRO A 192 -9.69 -15.80 15.82
CA PRO A 192 -8.76 -16.81 15.33
C PRO A 192 -9.34 -18.21 15.46
N VAL A 193 -8.94 -19.09 14.54
CA VAL A 193 -9.37 -20.48 14.50
C VAL A 193 -8.15 -21.37 14.66
N ALA A 194 -8.24 -22.39 15.50
CA ALA A 194 -7.18 -23.38 15.70
C ALA A 194 -7.69 -24.79 15.39
N LEU A 195 -6.83 -25.61 14.79
CA LEU A 195 -7.02 -27.02 14.57
C LEU A 195 -5.85 -27.78 15.21
N ILE A 196 -6.14 -28.74 16.07
CA ILE A 196 -5.15 -29.66 16.65
C ILE A 196 -5.39 -31.03 16.01
N ASP A 197 -4.41 -31.55 15.27
CA ASP A 197 -4.51 -32.80 14.50
C ASP A 197 -5.77 -32.87 13.60
N GLY A 198 -6.15 -31.71 13.05
CA GLY A 198 -7.33 -31.55 12.19
C GLY A 198 -8.66 -31.39 12.93
N LEU A 199 -8.68 -31.49 14.26
CA LEU A 199 -9.87 -31.24 15.08
C LEU A 199 -9.94 -29.79 15.53
N LEU A 200 -11.14 -29.20 15.47
CA LEU A 200 -11.34 -27.80 15.85
C LEU A 200 -11.12 -27.64 17.35
N ALA A 201 -10.28 -26.67 17.71
CA ALA A 201 -9.92 -26.38 19.08
C ALA A 201 -10.38 -24.95 19.46
N ASP A 202 -10.87 -24.80 20.68
CA ASP A 202 -11.39 -23.54 21.17
C ASP A 202 -10.25 -22.57 21.52
N VAL A 203 -10.20 -21.43 20.84
CA VAL A 203 -9.28 -20.34 21.18
C VAL A 203 -9.91 -19.49 22.29
N THR A 204 -9.39 -19.62 23.51
CA THR A 204 -9.95 -18.96 24.72
C THR A 204 -9.46 -17.52 24.88
N ALA A 205 -8.27 -17.20 24.36
CA ALA A 205 -7.75 -15.84 24.35
C ALA A 205 -6.84 -15.60 23.14
N SER A 206 -6.89 -14.37 22.61
CA SER A 206 -6.06 -13.97 21.49
C SER A 206 -5.53 -12.55 21.62
N SER A 207 -4.22 -12.39 21.41
CA SER A 207 -3.53 -11.11 21.41
C SER A 207 -2.40 -11.12 20.39
N PRO A 208 -1.82 -9.95 20.04
CA PRO A 208 -0.68 -9.88 19.13
C PRO A 208 0.54 -10.71 19.58
N GLY A 209 0.70 -10.99 20.88
CA GLY A 209 1.84 -11.72 21.44
C GLY A 209 1.55 -13.13 21.95
N GLU A 210 0.28 -13.48 22.11
CA GLU A 210 -0.13 -14.73 22.77
C GLU A 210 -1.49 -15.21 22.25
N LEU A 211 -1.58 -16.51 21.95
CA LEU A 211 -2.82 -17.24 21.73
C LEU A 211 -2.95 -18.35 22.79
N ARG A 212 -4.16 -18.53 23.31
CA ARG A 212 -4.50 -19.60 24.26
C ARG A 212 -5.54 -20.50 23.64
N ILE A 213 -5.26 -21.79 23.61
CA ILE A 213 -6.10 -22.80 22.96
C ILE A 213 -6.43 -23.84 24.01
N ARG A 214 -7.71 -24.07 24.28
CA ARG A 214 -8.15 -25.13 25.18
C ARG A 214 -7.82 -26.48 24.54
N VAL A 215 -7.35 -27.40 25.37
CA VAL A 215 -7.08 -28.77 24.97
C VAL A 215 -8.03 -29.67 25.75
N ASP A 216 -8.83 -30.48 25.06
CA ASP A 216 -9.75 -31.41 25.73
C ASP A 216 -9.06 -32.74 26.12
N ASP A 217 -8.09 -33.20 25.32
CA ASP A 217 -7.30 -34.40 25.59
C ASP A 217 -5.79 -34.11 25.57
N PRO A 218 -5.17 -33.74 26.71
CA PRO A 218 -3.74 -33.49 26.79
C PRO A 218 -2.88 -34.75 26.64
N ALA A 219 -3.45 -35.95 26.78
CA ALA A 219 -2.71 -37.20 26.60
C ALA A 219 -2.40 -37.48 25.11
N GLY A 220 -3.13 -36.86 24.19
CA GLY A 220 -2.92 -36.96 22.74
C GLY A 220 -1.60 -36.33 22.24
N PHE A 221 -0.96 -35.45 23.02
CA PHE A 221 0.32 -34.81 22.65
C PHE A 221 1.55 -35.73 22.72
N ALA A 222 1.38 -37.02 23.03
CA ALA A 222 2.46 -37.99 23.18
C ALA A 222 3.19 -38.33 21.86
N THR A 223 2.54 -38.10 20.72
CA THR A 223 3.11 -38.23 19.38
C THR A 223 3.05 -36.87 18.71
N ALA A 224 4.06 -36.52 17.89
CA ALA A 224 4.15 -35.21 17.23
C ALA A 224 2.79 -34.70 16.73
N THR A 225 2.32 -33.59 17.31
CA THR A 225 0.99 -33.03 17.08
C THR A 225 1.09 -31.89 16.09
N GLU A 226 0.20 -31.86 15.09
CA GLU A 226 0.09 -30.75 14.16
C GLU A 226 -0.91 -29.71 14.70
N LEU A 227 -0.43 -28.48 14.86
CA LEU A 227 -1.28 -27.33 15.16
C LEU A 227 -1.37 -26.45 13.91
N VAL A 228 -2.59 -26.28 13.38
CA VAL A 228 -2.88 -25.31 12.33
C VAL A 228 -3.67 -24.16 12.93
N MET A 229 -3.26 -22.93 12.68
CA MET A 229 -3.93 -21.73 13.17
C MET A 229 -4.19 -20.75 12.05
N MET A 230 -5.41 -20.25 11.97
CA MET A 230 -5.77 -19.08 11.19
C MET A 230 -5.94 -17.90 12.12
N VAL A 231 -5.04 -16.93 12.01
CA VAL A 231 -4.94 -15.81 12.96
C VAL A 231 -5.57 -14.51 12.44
N ASP A 232 -5.74 -14.42 11.14
CA ASP A 232 -6.45 -13.38 10.41
C ASP A 232 -6.81 -13.90 9.00
N PRO A 233 -7.60 -13.16 8.19
CA PRO A 233 -8.01 -13.59 6.86
C PRO A 233 -6.87 -13.89 5.88
N TYR A 234 -5.64 -13.48 6.18
CA TYR A 234 -4.50 -13.52 5.27
C TYR A 234 -3.33 -14.35 5.80
N ALA A 235 -3.43 -14.93 7.01
CA ALA A 235 -2.35 -15.67 7.64
C ALA A 235 -2.82 -16.98 8.26
N VAL A 236 -2.32 -18.07 7.67
CA VAL A 236 -2.44 -19.44 8.19
C VAL A 236 -1.06 -19.92 8.59
N MET A 237 -0.96 -20.51 9.77
CA MET A 237 0.27 -21.05 10.35
C MET A 237 0.11 -22.54 10.59
N ARG A 238 1.18 -23.29 10.36
CA ARG A 238 1.28 -24.69 10.73
C ARG A 238 2.50 -24.85 11.63
N VAL A 239 2.29 -25.44 12.80
CA VAL A 239 3.29 -25.63 13.85
C VAL A 239 3.29 -27.10 14.22
N ASN A 240 4.47 -27.72 14.18
CA ASN A 240 4.65 -29.07 14.69
C ASN A 240 5.05 -28.99 16.15
N LEU A 241 4.23 -29.55 17.03
CA LEU A 241 4.46 -29.61 18.46
C LEU A 241 5.14 -30.94 18.78
N GLN A 242 6.26 -30.86 19.50
CA GLN A 242 6.95 -32.02 20.04
C GLN A 242 7.10 -31.84 21.54
N GLN A 243 6.94 -32.91 22.31
CA GLN A 243 7.31 -32.90 23.71
C GLN A 243 8.82 -32.63 23.82
N GLY A 244 9.18 -31.44 24.31
CA GLY A 244 10.53 -31.18 24.78
C GLY A 244 10.77 -32.01 26.04
N ALA A 245 11.87 -32.76 26.09
CA ALA A 245 12.34 -33.37 27.32
C ALA A 245 12.50 -32.26 28.38
N ALA A 246 11.78 -32.37 29.49
CA ALA A 246 12.01 -31.51 30.64
C ALA A 246 13.48 -31.67 31.09
N PRO A 247 14.22 -30.58 31.36
CA PRO A 247 15.54 -30.66 31.97
C PRO A 247 15.49 -31.26 33.38
#